data_AF-A0A353DQV1-F1
#
_entry.id   AF-A0A353DQV1-F1
#
_cell.length_a   1.000
_cell.length_b   1.000
_cell.length_c   1.000
_cell.angle_alpha   90.00
_cell.angle_beta   90.00
_cell.angle_gamma   90.00
#
_symmetry.space_group_name_H-M   'P 1'
#
loop_
_entity.id
_entity.type
_entity.pdbx_description
1 polymer ?
#
loop_
_entity_poly.entity_id
_entity_poly.type
_entity_poly.pdbx_seq_one_letter_code
_entity_poly.pdbx_strand_id
1 'polypeptide(L)'
;MAATSTIFEDNERVRITEWRFKPGEETGWHRHELDYTVVPLLTGTLTIVDRAGAESLNDITTGIPYFRYSGAEHNVINHSKIEVAFMEIEVK
;
A
#
# COMPACT_ATOMS: atom_id res chain seq x y z
N MET A 1 5.32 11.56 -8.44
CA MET A 1 5.55 10.53 -9.49
C MET A 1 4.75 9.29 -9.09
N ALA A 2 4.36 8.42 -10.01
CA ALA A 2 3.58 7.24 -9.64
C ALA A 2 4.48 6.14 -9.05
N ALA A 3 4.01 5.48 -7.99
CA ALA A 3 4.60 4.26 -7.47
C ALA A 3 4.52 3.14 -8.51
N THR A 4 5.46 2.20 -8.44
CA THR A 4 5.45 1.03 -9.33
C THR A 4 4.61 -0.07 -8.69
N SER A 5 3.57 -0.53 -9.39
CA SER A 5 2.82 -1.73 -9.03
C SER A 5 3.16 -2.89 -9.96
N THR A 6 3.34 -4.09 -9.41
CA THR A 6 3.58 -5.32 -10.16
C THR A 6 2.65 -6.40 -9.65
N ILE A 7 1.76 -6.89 -10.52
CA ILE A 7 0.86 -8.00 -10.19
C ILE A 7 1.64 -9.30 -10.39
N PHE A 8 1.80 -10.08 -9.32
CA PHE A 8 2.44 -11.40 -9.37
C PHE A 8 1.44 -12.53 -9.57
N GLU A 9 0.22 -12.38 -9.06
CA GLU A 9 -0.85 -13.37 -9.16
C GLU A 9 -2.21 -12.67 -9.19
N ASP A 10 -3.13 -13.13 -10.02
CA ASP A 10 -4.51 -12.66 -10.08
C ASP A 10 -5.40 -13.84 -10.52
N ASN A 11 -5.98 -14.55 -9.54
CA ASN A 11 -6.82 -15.73 -9.77
C ASN A 11 -8.19 -15.59 -9.09
N GLU A 12 -8.96 -16.67 -8.99
CA GLU A 12 -10.30 -16.66 -8.40
C GLU A 12 -10.32 -16.43 -6.88
N ARG A 13 -9.19 -16.58 -6.18
CA ARG A 13 -9.09 -16.47 -4.71
C ARG A 13 -8.42 -15.19 -4.25
N VAL A 14 -7.38 -14.76 -4.96
CA VAL A 14 -6.53 -13.64 -4.53
C VAL A 14 -6.04 -12.80 -5.71
N ARG A 15 -5.70 -11.54 -5.40
CA ARG A 15 -4.74 -10.75 -6.17
C ARG A 15 -3.54 -10.43 -5.30
N ILE A 16 -2.35 -10.65 -5.84
CA ILE A 16 -1.08 -10.36 -5.17
C ILE A 16 -0.35 -9.28 -5.97
N THR A 17 -0.23 -8.09 -5.38
CA THR A 17 0.39 -6.92 -5.99
C THR A 17 1.54 -6.45 -5.12
N GLU A 18 2.74 -6.34 -5.68
CA GLU A 18 3.81 -5.60 -5.04
C GLU A 18 3.69 -4.12 -5.38
N TRP A 19 3.85 -3.29 -4.37
CA TRP A 19 4.01 -1.85 -4.49
C TRP A 19 5.41 -1.42 -4.07
N ARG A 20 6.06 -0.60 -4.90
CA ARG A 20 7.35 0.05 -4.60
C ARG A 20 7.25 1.55 -4.81
N PHE A 21 7.73 2.30 -3.83
CA PHE A 21 7.71 3.76 -3.79
C PHE A 21 9.13 4.28 -3.61
N LYS A 22 9.66 5.00 -4.60
CA LYS A 22 10.79 5.91 -4.38
C LYS A 22 10.34 7.12 -3.56
N PRO A 23 11.28 7.88 -2.98
CA PRO A 23 10.95 9.16 -2.34
C PRO A 23 10.10 10.07 -3.23
N GLY A 24 8.95 10.53 -2.71
CA GLY A 24 8.00 11.39 -3.41
C GLY A 24 7.08 10.68 -4.42
N GLU A 25 7.08 9.35 -4.47
CA GLU A 25 6.11 8.58 -5.25
C GLU A 25 4.82 8.30 -4.48
N GLU A 26 3.73 8.10 -5.22
CA GLU A 26 2.40 7.88 -4.67
C GLU A 26 1.59 6.86 -5.49
N THR A 27 0.60 6.23 -4.88
CA THR A 27 -0.34 5.33 -5.57
C THR A 27 -1.30 6.07 -6.48
N GLY A 28 -1.58 7.35 -6.16
CA GLY A 28 -2.79 8.02 -6.60
C GLY A 28 -4.01 7.57 -5.78
N TRP A 29 -5.13 8.26 -5.99
CA TRP A 29 -6.40 7.97 -5.31
C TRP A 29 -6.96 6.61 -5.75
N HIS A 30 -7.29 5.78 -4.77
CA HIS A 30 -7.90 4.48 -4.99
C HIS A 30 -8.78 4.07 -3.81
N ARG A 31 -9.69 3.12 -4.08
CA ARG A 31 -10.54 2.48 -3.10
C ARG A 31 -10.24 0.98 -3.09
N HIS A 32 -10.09 0.41 -1.90
CA HIS A 32 -9.99 -1.04 -1.73
C HIS A 32 -11.40 -1.64 -1.73
N GLU A 33 -11.74 -2.39 -2.77
CA GLU A 33 -13.04 -3.10 -2.86
C GLU A 33 -13.03 -4.45 -2.11
N LEU A 34 -11.85 -4.93 -1.73
CA LEU A 34 -11.63 -6.23 -1.12
C LEU A 34 -10.89 -6.10 0.21
N ASP A 35 -11.10 -7.06 1.09
CA ASP A 35 -10.29 -7.22 2.29
C ASP A 35 -8.87 -7.62 1.89
N TYR A 36 -7.86 -7.13 2.60
CA TYR A 36 -6.47 -7.32 2.18
C TYR A 36 -5.49 -7.40 3.34
N THR A 37 -4.39 -8.12 3.08
CA THR A 37 -3.22 -8.19 3.96
C THR A 37 -2.05 -7.48 3.30
N VAL A 38 -1.37 -6.63 4.06
CA VAL A 38 -0.12 -6.01 3.67
C VAL A 38 1.03 -6.77 4.31
N VAL A 39 2.04 -7.14 3.52
CA VAL A 39 3.31 -7.73 3.96
C VAL A 39 4.45 -6.79 3.59
N PRO A 40 4.99 -6.01 4.54
CA PRO A 40 6.08 -5.08 4.25
C PRO A 40 7.35 -5.82 3.82
N LEU A 41 7.97 -5.34 2.74
CA LEU A 41 9.22 -5.86 2.21
C LEU A 41 10.40 -4.98 2.65
N LEU A 42 10.20 -3.66 2.70
CA LEU A 42 11.16 -2.68 3.21
C LEU A 42 10.53 -1.86 4.34
N THR A 43 11.22 -1.76 5.47
CA THR A 43 10.83 -0.91 6.60
C THR A 43 10.84 0.57 6.20
N GLY A 44 9.80 1.30 6.58
CA GLY A 44 9.68 2.72 6.35
C GLY A 44 8.35 3.28 6.83
N THR A 45 8.12 4.56 6.53
CA THR A 45 6.88 5.27 6.86
C THR A 45 6.23 5.76 5.59
N LEU A 46 4.95 5.42 5.41
CA LEU A 46 4.11 5.95 4.35
C LEU A 46 3.12 6.96 4.92
N THR A 47 2.82 8.01 4.15
CA THR A 47 1.79 8.98 4.45
C THR A 47 0.50 8.55 3.77
N ILE A 48 -0.58 8.42 4.53
CA ILE A 48 -1.92 8.13 4.01
C ILE A 48 -2.73 9.41 4.04
N VAL A 49 -3.27 9.81 2.89
CA VAL A 49 -4.18 10.95 2.75
C VAL A 49 -5.59 10.44 2.55
N ASP A 50 -6.49 10.77 3.47
CA ASP A 50 -7.90 10.38 3.40
C ASP A 50 -8.74 11.38 2.60
N ARG A 51 -9.99 11.00 2.26
CA ARG A 51 -10.95 11.83 1.50
C ARG A 51 -11.17 13.24 2.07
N ALA A 52 -10.96 13.47 3.37
CA ALA A 52 -11.08 14.78 4.01
C ALA A 52 -9.80 15.62 3.88
N GLY A 53 -8.74 15.05 3.31
CA GLY A 53 -7.40 15.64 3.21
C GLY A 53 -6.58 15.48 4.48
N ALA A 54 -7.03 14.67 5.45
CA ALA A 54 -6.26 14.42 6.65
C ALA A 54 -5.12 13.45 6.34
N GLU A 55 -3.92 13.81 6.81
CA GLU A 55 -2.74 12.96 6.70
C GLU A 55 -2.54 12.13 7.97
N SER A 56 -2.21 10.85 7.79
CA SER A 56 -1.76 9.97 8.86
C SER A 56 -0.50 9.24 8.45
N LEU A 57 0.34 8.91 9.43
CA LEU A 57 1.56 8.13 9.21
C LEU A 57 1.28 6.65 9.44
N ASN A 58 1.78 5.82 8.52
CA ASN A 58 1.72 4.38 8.59
C ASN A 58 3.14 3.82 8.60
N ASP A 59 3.65 3.53 9.80
CA ASP A 59 4.93 2.87 9.98
C ASP A 59 4.80 1.38 9.67
N ILE A 60 5.62 0.90 8.74
CA ILE A 60 5.67 -0.51 8.35
C ILE A 60 7.04 -1.10 8.64
N THR A 61 7.08 -2.36 9.10
CA THR A 61 8.32 -3.06 9.44
C THR A 61 8.43 -4.32 8.58
N THR A 62 9.58 -4.50 7.92
CA THR A 62 9.85 -5.68 7.06
C THR A 62 9.47 -6.98 7.76
N GLY A 63 8.64 -7.79 7.09
CA GLY A 63 8.23 -9.10 7.57
C GLY A 63 7.12 -9.10 8.62
N ILE A 64 6.59 -7.94 9.04
CA ILE A 64 5.48 -7.84 10.01
C ILE A 64 4.18 -7.52 9.26
N PRO A 65 3.33 -8.54 9.00
CA PRO A 65 2.10 -8.33 8.23
C PRO A 65 1.00 -7.68 9.06
N TYR A 66 0.06 -7.03 8.39
CA TYR A 66 -1.18 -6.54 9.01
C TYR A 66 -2.35 -6.62 8.04
N PHE A 67 -3.56 -6.73 8.61
CA PHE A 67 -4.81 -6.83 7.88
C PHE A 67 -5.58 -5.51 7.85
N ARG A 68 -6.35 -5.31 6.78
CA ARG A 68 -7.32 -4.21 6.62
C ARG A 68 -8.59 -4.74 5.98
N TYR A 69 -9.73 -4.25 6.47
CA TYR A 69 -11.01 -4.47 5.83
C TYR A 69 -11.15 -3.59 4.59
N SER A 70 -11.93 -4.07 3.63
CA SER A 70 -12.41 -3.35 2.46
C SER A 70 -13.09 -2.03 2.82
N GLY A 71 -13.14 -1.13 1.83
CA GLY A 71 -13.83 0.16 1.92
C GLY A 71 -12.91 1.35 2.21
N ALA A 72 -11.63 1.11 2.54
CA ALA A 72 -10.64 2.17 2.63
C ALA A 72 -10.51 2.89 1.29
N GLU A 73 -10.45 4.22 1.33
CA GLU A 73 -10.25 5.06 0.16
C GLU A 73 -9.28 6.19 0.49
N HIS A 74 -8.14 6.17 -0.18
CA HIS A 74 -6.99 6.99 0.18
C HIS A 74 -6.03 7.18 -0.99
N ASN A 75 -5.07 8.06 -0.79
CA ASN A 75 -3.81 8.08 -1.54
C ASN A 75 -2.66 7.76 -0.59
N VAL A 76 -1.74 6.91 -1.00
CA VAL A 76 -0.57 6.52 -0.20
C VAL A 76 0.67 7.12 -0.85
N ILE A 77 1.42 7.89 -0.07
CA ILE A 77 2.55 8.69 -0.54
C ILE A 77 3.78 8.36 0.29
N ASN A 78 4.93 8.18 -0.36
CA ASN A 78 6.21 8.06 0.32
C ASN A 78 6.87 9.44 0.51
N HIS A 79 6.59 10.13 1.62
CA HIS A 79 7.29 11.37 1.99
C HIS A 79 8.67 11.13 2.63
N SER A 80 9.09 9.87 2.81
CA SER A 80 10.41 9.55 3.37
C SER A 80 11.53 9.76 2.34
N LYS A 81 12.79 9.69 2.81
CA LYS A 81 14.00 9.79 1.95
C LYS A 81 14.51 8.44 1.47
N ILE A 82 13.82 7.36 1.78
CA ILE A 82 14.20 5.99 1.42
C ILE A 82 13.12 5.34 0.56
N GLU A 83 13.50 4.29 -0.16
CA GLU A 83 12.52 3.44 -0.84
C GLU A 83 11.72 2.64 0.19
N VAL A 84 10.41 2.52 -0.05
CA VAL A 84 9.50 1.70 0.75
C VAL A 84 8.76 0.75 -0.19
N ALA A 85 8.60 -0.50 0.24
CA ALA A 85 7.94 -1.52 -0.57
C ALA A 85 7.15 -2.49 0.31
N PHE A 86 6.02 -2.96 -0.21
CA PHE A 86 5.19 -3.97 0.41
C PHE A 86 4.48 -4.84 -0.62
N MET A 87 4.12 -6.05 -0.22
CA MET A 87 3.17 -6.88 -0.93
C MET A 87 1.77 -6.62 -0.39
N GLU A 88 0.79 -6.50 -1.27
CA GLU A 88 -0.63 -6.43 -0.96
C GLU A 88 -1.33 -7.68 -1.50
N ILE A 89 -2.05 -8.37 -0.62
CA ILE A 89 -2.77 -9.60 -0.93
C ILE A 89 -4.25 -9.35 -0.69
N GLU A 90 -4.98 -9.10 -1.76
CA GLU A 90 -6.43 -8.88 -1.76
C GLU A 90 -7.17 -10.23 -1.85
N VAL A 91 -8.20 -10.43 -1.02
CA VAL A 91 -9.00 -11.66 -0.96
C VAL A 91 -10.31 -11.47 -1.72
N LYS A 92 -10.60 -12.35 -2.69
CA LYS A 92 -11.77 -12.28 -3.57
C LYS A 92 -12.95 -13.14 -3.12
#